data_AF-E9G4D1-F1
#
_entry.id   AF-E9G4D1-F1
#
_cell.length_a   1.000
_cell.length_b   1.000
_cell.length_c   1.000
_cell.angle_alpha   90.00
_cell.angle_beta   90.00
_cell.angle_gamma   90.00
#
_symmetry.space_group_name_H-M   'P 1'
#
loop_
_entity.id
_entity.type
_entity.pdbx_description
1 polymer ?
#
loop_
_entity_poly.entity_id
_entity_poly.type
_entity_poly.pdbx_seq_one_letter_code
_entity_poly.pdbx_strand_id
1 'polypeptide(L)'
;MPLSPALPLPNDNVNFTFGQATIQGWAVFYKSQHSMAFVKPKCVVPGHVLVMPVKSTKRILDMQPEELADLFLTSQRVQRGMELFHGVSSSMIAVQDGPDAGQSIQHVHVHIMPRRSKDFEENDEIYEELNTHDKGPAVHWRTKEEMKMEAEELRQFFKSLI
;
A
#
# COMPACT_ATOMS: atom_id res chain seq x y z
N MET A 1 16.68 9.42 -12.63
CA MET A 1 16.12 10.65 -12.06
C MET A 1 16.32 10.61 -10.55
N PRO A 2 16.75 11.69 -9.88
CA PRO A 2 16.78 11.70 -8.42
C PRO A 2 15.35 11.51 -7.90
N LEU A 3 15.21 10.70 -6.84
CA LEU A 3 13.92 10.42 -6.22
C LEU A 3 13.31 11.69 -5.64
N SER A 4 12.01 11.91 -5.84
CA SER A 4 11.26 12.99 -5.20
C SER A 4 11.43 12.92 -3.67
N PRO A 5 11.72 14.03 -2.99
CA PRO A 5 11.82 14.05 -1.53
C PRO A 5 10.47 13.69 -0.90
N ALA A 6 10.50 13.10 0.30
CA ALA A 6 9.30 12.87 1.08
C ALA A 6 8.62 14.22 1.38
N LEU A 7 7.31 14.30 1.15
CA LEU A 7 6.51 15.47 1.50
C LEU A 7 5.98 15.36 2.95
N PRO A 8 5.60 16.48 3.58
CA PRO A 8 4.92 16.46 4.86
C PRO A 8 3.69 15.54 4.84
N LEU A 9 3.55 14.74 5.89
CA LEU A 9 2.40 13.87 6.06
C LEU A 9 1.13 14.69 6.29
N PRO A 10 -0.04 14.18 5.84
CA PRO A 10 -1.30 14.88 6.05
C PRO A 10 -1.71 14.86 7.52
N ASN A 11 -2.50 15.87 7.92
CA ASN A 11 -3.19 15.83 9.20
C ASN A 11 -4.14 14.62 9.25
N ASP A 12 -4.29 14.04 10.44
CA ASP A 12 -5.07 12.81 10.65
C ASP A 12 -6.52 12.85 10.13
N ASN A 13 -7.13 14.05 10.14
CA ASN A 13 -8.53 14.29 9.76
C ASN A 13 -8.72 14.62 8.27
N VAL A 14 -7.65 14.69 7.47
CA VAL A 14 -7.76 14.90 6.02
C VAL A 14 -8.28 13.63 5.37
N ASN A 15 -9.21 13.76 4.43
CA ASN A 15 -9.74 12.63 3.67
C ASN A 15 -9.17 12.62 2.25
N PHE A 16 -8.83 11.43 1.78
CA PHE A 16 -8.39 11.17 0.41
C PHE A 16 -9.36 10.20 -0.26
N THR A 17 -9.68 10.48 -1.53
CA THR A 17 -10.47 9.56 -2.36
C THR A 17 -9.62 8.36 -2.75
N PHE A 18 -10.16 7.16 -2.54
CA PHE A 18 -9.58 5.91 -3.01
C PHE A 18 -10.67 5.08 -3.69
N GLY A 19 -10.92 5.40 -4.97
CA GLY A 19 -12.05 4.87 -5.72
C GLY A 19 -13.38 5.18 -5.01
N GLN A 20 -14.14 4.13 -4.67
CA GLN A 20 -15.37 4.22 -3.89
C GLN A 20 -15.16 4.28 -2.36
N ALA A 21 -13.91 4.21 -1.89
CA ALA A 21 -13.55 4.28 -0.47
C ALA A 21 -12.92 5.64 -0.10
N THR A 22 -12.76 5.87 1.20
CA THR A 22 -12.08 7.04 1.76
C THR A 22 -10.92 6.61 2.63
N ILE A 23 -9.75 7.20 2.40
CA ILE A 23 -8.57 7.03 3.27
C ILE A 23 -8.45 8.27 4.14
N GLN A 24 -8.40 8.06 5.46
CA GLN A 24 -8.15 9.14 6.40
C GLN A 24 -6.64 9.36 6.55
N GLY A 25 -6.24 10.60 6.78
CA GLY A 25 -4.84 11.01 6.84
C GLY A 25 -4.03 10.23 7.88
N TRP A 26 -4.67 9.79 8.98
CA TRP A 26 -4.01 8.98 10.01
C TRP A 26 -3.48 7.64 9.49
N ALA A 27 -4.06 7.09 8.42
CA ALA A 27 -3.61 5.82 7.83
C ALA A 27 -2.39 6.00 6.90
N VAL A 28 -2.08 7.23 6.50
CA VAL A 28 -0.98 7.56 5.58
C VAL A 28 0.32 7.66 6.36
N PHE A 29 1.33 6.88 5.97
CA PHE A 29 2.66 6.87 6.60
C PHE A 29 3.78 7.39 5.69
N TYR A 30 3.54 7.50 4.38
CA TYR A 30 4.49 8.09 3.44
C TYR A 30 3.75 8.87 2.34
N LYS A 31 4.34 9.96 1.87
CA LYS A 31 3.81 10.78 0.77
C LYS A 31 4.94 11.35 -0.08
N SER A 32 4.79 11.26 -1.39
CA SER A 32 5.63 11.91 -2.41
C SER A 32 4.81 13.00 -3.14
N GLN A 33 5.35 13.53 -4.23
CA GLN A 33 4.66 14.54 -5.04
C GLN A 33 3.35 14.01 -5.65
N HIS A 34 3.36 12.78 -6.17
CA HIS A 34 2.22 12.23 -6.90
C HIS A 34 1.63 10.98 -6.25
N SER A 35 2.22 10.45 -5.17
CA SER A 35 1.81 9.18 -4.56
C SER A 35 1.75 9.26 -3.03
N MET A 36 1.04 8.30 -2.44
CA MET A 36 1.01 8.11 -0.99
C MET A 36 0.94 6.62 -0.64
N ALA A 37 1.49 6.27 0.52
CA ALA A 37 1.43 4.92 1.07
C ALA A 37 0.66 4.90 2.39
N PHE A 38 -0.18 3.89 2.56
CA PHE A 38 -1.11 3.79 3.70
C PHE A 38 -1.38 2.35 4.12
N VAL A 39 -1.75 2.19 5.39
CA VAL A 39 -2.17 0.89 5.97
C VAL A 39 -3.61 0.57 5.58
N LYS A 40 -3.95 -0.73 5.45
CA LYS A 40 -5.28 -1.19 5.03
C LYS A 40 -5.94 -2.15 6.04
N PRO A 41 -7.27 -2.15 6.21
CA PRO A 41 -7.91 -2.95 7.28
C PRO A 41 -7.67 -4.45 7.16
N LYS A 42 -7.66 -4.99 5.93
CA LYS A 42 -7.45 -6.42 5.69
C LYS A 42 -6.12 -6.69 4.98
N CYS A 43 -5.22 -7.37 5.66
CA CYS A 43 -3.93 -7.77 5.12
C CYS A 43 -4.00 -9.19 4.55
N VAL A 44 -3.26 -9.44 3.47
CA VAL A 44 -3.01 -10.79 2.92
C VAL A 44 -1.92 -11.47 3.75
N VAL A 45 -0.87 -10.70 4.07
CA VAL A 45 0.21 -11.05 5.00
C VAL A 45 0.48 -9.88 5.94
N PRO A 46 1.02 -10.09 7.15
CA PRO A 46 1.45 -8.99 8.02
C PRO A 46 2.36 -7.99 7.29
N GLY A 47 2.09 -6.70 7.44
CA GLY A 47 2.81 -5.64 6.71
C GLY A 47 2.29 -5.35 5.30
N HIS A 48 1.18 -5.96 4.87
CA HIS A 48 0.53 -5.61 3.60
C HIS A 48 0.03 -4.15 3.63
N VAL A 49 0.71 -3.29 2.87
CA VAL A 49 0.37 -1.88 2.65
C VAL A 49 0.09 -1.59 1.18
N LEU A 50 -0.57 -0.46 0.93
CA LEU A 50 -0.87 0.01 -0.43
C LEU A 50 -0.11 1.29 -0.74
N VAL A 51 0.30 1.44 -2.00
CA VAL A 51 0.77 2.72 -2.57
C VAL A 51 -0.18 3.12 -3.69
N MET A 52 -0.69 4.35 -3.67
CA MET A 52 -1.61 4.85 -4.69
C MET A 52 -1.19 6.24 -5.20
N PRO A 53 -1.54 6.61 -6.44
CA PRO A 53 -1.41 7.99 -6.89
C PRO A 53 -2.40 8.87 -6.12
N VAL A 54 -1.99 10.10 -5.81
CA VAL A 54 -2.83 11.13 -5.16
C VAL A 54 -4.00 11.50 -6.05
N LYS A 55 -3.78 11.61 -7.36
CA LYS A 55 -4.83 11.81 -8.36
C LYS A 55 -5.59 10.50 -8.56
N SER A 56 -6.91 10.58 -8.43
CA SER A 56 -7.78 9.43 -8.70
C SER A 56 -7.71 9.03 -10.17
N THR A 57 -7.12 7.88 -10.43
CA THR A 57 -6.95 7.30 -11.77
C THR A 57 -7.33 5.83 -11.69
N LYS A 58 -8.20 5.36 -12.59
CA LYS A 58 -8.78 4.00 -12.49
C LYS A 58 -7.84 2.92 -13.04
N ARG A 59 -7.10 3.25 -14.11
CA ARG A 59 -6.25 2.33 -14.85
C ARG A 59 -4.84 2.89 -15.01
N ILE A 60 -3.83 2.02 -15.04
CA ILE A 60 -2.44 2.45 -15.28
C ILE A 60 -2.29 3.20 -16.61
N LEU A 61 -3.00 2.74 -17.64
CA LEU A 61 -2.95 3.32 -18.99
C LEU A 61 -3.45 4.78 -19.07
N ASP A 62 -4.18 5.25 -18.06
CA ASP A 62 -4.70 6.62 -17.98
C ASP A 62 -3.75 7.57 -17.22
N MET A 63 -2.65 7.07 -16.65
CA MET A 63 -1.71 7.85 -15.85
C MET A 63 -0.77 8.66 -16.73
N GLN A 64 -0.39 9.87 -16.26
CA GLN A 64 0.70 10.61 -16.88
C GLN A 64 2.06 9.94 -16.58
N PRO A 65 3.06 10.06 -17.47
CA PRO A 65 4.38 9.45 -17.26
C PRO A 65 5.04 9.79 -15.92
N GLU A 66 4.87 11.03 -15.45
CA GLU A 66 5.44 11.50 -14.18
C GLU A 66 4.74 10.86 -12.97
N GLU A 67 3.42 10.67 -13.05
CA GLU A 67 2.62 10.00 -12.02
C GLU A 67 2.98 8.51 -11.95
N LEU A 68 3.14 7.87 -13.12
CA LEU A 68 3.53 6.47 -13.22
C LEU A 68 4.94 6.24 -12.66
N ALA A 69 5.89 7.11 -13.02
CA ALA A 69 7.26 7.04 -12.50
C ALA A 69 7.29 7.22 -10.98
N ASP A 70 6.63 8.26 -10.45
CA ASP A 70 6.57 8.53 -9.02
C ASP A 70 5.87 7.39 -8.24
N LEU A 71 4.84 6.75 -8.80
CA LEU A 71 4.15 5.61 -8.19
C LEU A 71 5.10 4.43 -7.94
N PHE A 72 5.86 4.03 -8.96
CA PHE A 72 6.76 2.87 -8.84
C PHE A 72 8.05 3.21 -8.07
N LEU A 73 8.56 4.45 -8.17
CA LEU A 73 9.67 4.91 -7.32
C LEU A 73 9.26 4.96 -5.85
N THR A 74 8.03 5.41 -5.56
CA THR A 74 7.45 5.37 -4.21
C THR A 74 7.28 3.93 -3.74
N SER A 75 6.78 3.04 -4.60
CA SER A 75 6.61 1.61 -4.29
C SER A 75 7.92 0.92 -3.95
N GLN A 76 8.99 1.19 -4.69
CA GLN A 76 10.34 0.70 -4.37
C GLN A 76 10.81 1.20 -2.99
N ARG A 77 10.58 2.49 -2.68
CA ARG A 77 10.97 3.06 -1.39
C ARG A 77 10.20 2.43 -0.24
N VAL A 78 8.89 2.26 -0.42
CA VAL A 78 8.01 1.63 0.57
C VAL A 78 8.42 0.18 0.77
N GLN A 79 8.65 -0.58 -0.30
CA GLN A 79 9.16 -1.97 -0.21
C GLN A 79 10.42 -2.05 0.65
N ARG A 80 11.43 -1.22 0.37
CA ARG A 80 12.67 -1.20 1.17
C ARG A 80 12.39 -0.90 2.64
N GLY A 81 11.54 0.09 2.92
CA GLY A 81 11.18 0.44 4.29
C GLY A 81 10.43 -0.69 5.01
N MET A 82 9.47 -1.33 4.34
CA MET A 82 8.70 -2.43 4.91
C MET A 82 9.54 -3.68 5.14
N GLU A 83 10.46 -4.02 4.24
CA GLU A 83 11.39 -5.14 4.43
C GLU A 83 12.28 -4.93 5.65
N LEU A 84 12.85 -3.72 5.79
CA LEU A 84 13.66 -3.36 6.96
C LEU A 84 12.83 -3.35 8.25
N PHE A 85 11.64 -2.75 8.24
CA PHE A 85 10.76 -2.65 9.40
C PHE A 85 10.34 -4.04 9.92
N HIS A 86 10.03 -4.97 9.01
CA HIS A 86 9.61 -6.33 9.37
C HIS A 86 10.78 -7.32 9.52
N GLY A 87 12.02 -6.92 9.27
CA GLY A 87 13.19 -7.79 9.32
C GLY A 87 13.10 -8.94 8.32
N VAL A 88 12.66 -8.66 7.09
CA VAL A 88 12.58 -9.61 5.97
C VAL A 88 13.41 -9.12 4.79
N SER A 89 13.62 -9.97 3.79
CA SER A 89 14.47 -9.69 2.62
C SER A 89 13.73 -9.82 1.29
N SER A 90 12.40 -9.94 1.33
CA SER A 90 11.59 -10.20 0.13
C SER A 90 10.18 -9.66 0.31
N SER A 91 9.58 -9.22 -0.79
CA SER A 91 8.20 -8.77 -0.86
C SER A 91 7.57 -9.25 -2.15
N MET A 92 6.26 -9.51 -2.12
CA MET A 92 5.46 -9.59 -3.33
C MET A 92 4.91 -8.20 -3.66
N ILE A 93 5.06 -7.82 -4.93
CA ILE A 93 4.57 -6.55 -5.47
C ILE A 93 3.52 -6.88 -6.53
N ALA A 94 2.30 -6.37 -6.37
CA ALA A 94 1.21 -6.67 -7.29
C ALA A 94 0.42 -5.42 -7.66
N VAL A 95 -0.07 -5.37 -8.89
CA VAL A 95 -1.08 -4.40 -9.33
C VAL A 95 -2.16 -5.15 -10.08
N GLN A 96 -3.40 -5.03 -9.63
CA GLN A 96 -4.58 -5.56 -10.30
C GLN A 96 -5.18 -4.43 -11.14
N ASP A 97 -4.74 -4.30 -12.41
CA ASP A 97 -5.17 -3.23 -13.30
C ASP A 97 -6.39 -3.63 -14.15
N GLY A 98 -7.59 -3.38 -13.61
CA GLY A 98 -8.88 -3.68 -14.25
C GLY A 98 -9.65 -4.83 -13.56
N PRO A 99 -10.96 -4.94 -13.85
CA PRO A 99 -11.86 -5.85 -13.12
C PRO A 99 -11.45 -7.33 -13.28
N ASP A 100 -11.06 -7.74 -14.48
CA ASP A 100 -10.66 -9.13 -14.77
C ASP A 100 -9.30 -9.49 -14.18
N ALA A 101 -8.50 -8.50 -13.76
CA ALA A 101 -7.26 -8.69 -13.00
C ALA A 101 -7.51 -8.80 -11.48
N GLY A 102 -8.76 -8.67 -11.03
CA GLY A 102 -9.13 -8.72 -9.62
C GLY A 102 -9.28 -7.36 -8.93
N GLN A 103 -9.24 -6.24 -9.67
CA GLN A 103 -9.35 -4.90 -9.09
C GLN A 103 -10.69 -4.69 -8.37
N SER A 104 -10.67 -4.51 -7.06
CA SER A 104 -11.87 -4.29 -6.23
C SER A 104 -12.21 -2.80 -6.05
N ILE A 105 -11.19 -1.95 -5.89
CA ILE A 105 -11.31 -0.49 -5.76
C ILE A 105 -10.91 0.16 -7.09
N GLN A 106 -11.78 1.02 -7.65
CA GLN A 106 -11.54 1.70 -8.93
C GLN A 106 -10.56 2.88 -8.82
N HIS A 107 -9.35 2.59 -8.36
CA HIS A 107 -8.23 3.52 -8.25
C HIS A 107 -6.96 2.69 -8.30
N VAL A 108 -5.99 3.04 -9.13
CA VAL A 108 -4.70 2.34 -9.21
C VAL A 108 -4.06 2.24 -7.83
N HIS A 109 -3.62 1.06 -7.43
CA HIS A 109 -2.84 0.86 -6.22
C HIS A 109 -1.86 -0.29 -6.40
N VAL A 110 -0.69 -0.16 -5.79
CA VAL A 110 0.35 -1.18 -5.73
C VAL A 110 0.28 -1.83 -4.36
N HIS A 111 0.12 -3.15 -4.35
CA HIS A 111 0.25 -3.96 -3.15
C HIS A 111 1.73 -4.18 -2.85
N ILE A 112 2.14 -3.89 -1.60
CA ILE A 112 3.46 -4.23 -1.08
C ILE A 112 3.24 -5.22 0.05
N MET A 113 3.66 -6.47 -0.15
CA MET A 113 3.41 -7.58 0.76
C MET A 113 4.74 -8.21 1.19
N PRO A 114 5.33 -7.79 2.32
CA PRO A 114 6.56 -8.38 2.86
C PRO A 114 6.37 -9.88 3.11
N ARG A 115 7.29 -10.71 2.63
CA ARG A 115 7.19 -12.17 2.66
C ARG A 115 8.09 -12.78 3.72
N ARG A 116 7.67 -13.89 4.30
CA ARG A 116 8.49 -14.75 5.17
C ARG A 116 8.57 -16.14 4.58
N SER A 117 9.62 -16.88 4.94
CA SER A 117 9.69 -18.30 4.59
C SER A 117 8.50 -19.03 5.20
N LYS A 118 7.76 -19.78 4.38
CA LYS A 118 6.59 -20.59 4.80
C LYS A 118 5.44 -19.76 5.38
N ASP A 119 5.25 -18.53 4.89
CA ASP A 119 4.02 -17.77 5.16
C ASP A 119 2.79 -18.36 4.45
N PHE A 120 3.01 -19.14 3.39
CA PHE A 120 2.06 -20.04 2.72
C PHE A 120 2.67 -21.43 2.57
N GLU A 121 1.84 -22.47 2.40
CA GLU A 121 2.34 -23.83 2.11
C GLU A 121 2.92 -23.85 0.68
N GLU A 122 2.13 -23.43 -0.30
CA GLU A 122 2.56 -23.19 -1.67
C GLU A 122 2.64 -21.69 -1.97
N ASN A 123 3.72 -21.24 -2.62
CA ASN A 123 3.96 -19.80 -2.84
C ASN A 123 2.84 -19.09 -3.59
N ASP A 124 2.15 -19.80 -4.49
CA ASP A 124 1.12 -19.23 -5.36
C ASP A 124 -0.26 -19.11 -4.68
N GLU A 125 -0.46 -19.66 -3.48
CA GLU A 125 -1.67 -19.46 -2.67
C GLU A 125 -1.94 -17.98 -2.38
N ILE A 126 -0.89 -17.17 -2.35
CA ILE A 126 -0.99 -15.72 -2.16
C ILE A 126 -1.85 -15.04 -3.24
N TYR A 127 -1.93 -15.58 -4.47
CA TYR A 127 -2.78 -15.02 -5.52
C TYR A 127 -4.27 -15.26 -5.23
N GLU A 128 -4.60 -16.44 -4.70
CA GLU A 128 -5.98 -16.76 -4.29
C GLU A 128 -6.40 -15.91 -3.10
N GLU A 129 -5.53 -15.79 -2.09
CA GLU A 129 -5.76 -14.91 -0.95
C GLU A 129 -5.89 -13.46 -1.42
N LEU A 130 -5.00 -12.95 -2.28
CA LEU A 130 -5.11 -11.59 -2.82
C LEU A 130 -6.44 -11.37 -3.58
N ASN A 131 -6.93 -12.35 -4.34
CA ASN A 131 -8.19 -12.22 -5.08
C ASN A 131 -9.44 -12.27 -4.18
N THR A 132 -9.36 -12.94 -3.03
CA THR A 132 -10.50 -13.23 -2.14
C THR A 132 -10.47 -12.46 -0.82
N HIS A 133 -9.33 -11.86 -0.45
CA HIS A 133 -9.18 -11.21 0.84
C HIS A 133 -10.26 -10.13 1.02
N ASP A 134 -10.51 -9.26 0.06
CA ASP A 134 -11.55 -8.24 0.23
C ASP A 134 -12.99 -8.76 -0.02
N LYS A 135 -13.20 -10.08 -0.20
CA LYS A 135 -14.48 -10.73 -0.53
C LYS A 135 -14.89 -11.76 0.53
N GLY A 136 -15.78 -11.40 1.45
CA GLY A 136 -16.41 -12.33 2.40
C GLY A 136 -16.08 -12.07 3.89
N PRO A 137 -16.63 -12.87 4.82
CA PRO A 137 -16.34 -12.74 6.24
C PRO A 137 -14.88 -13.12 6.50
N ALA A 138 -14.04 -12.12 6.77
CA ALA A 138 -12.63 -12.36 7.00
C ALA A 138 -12.37 -13.02 8.36
N VAL A 139 -11.29 -13.79 8.43
CA VAL A 139 -10.80 -14.40 9.68
C VAL A 139 -10.27 -13.33 10.66
N HIS A 140 -9.77 -12.18 10.17
CA HIS A 140 -9.34 -11.07 11.04
C HIS A 140 -9.37 -9.70 10.32
N TRP A 141 -10.24 -8.80 10.77
CA TRP A 141 -10.23 -7.38 10.40
C TRP A 141 -9.47 -6.60 11.46
N ARG A 142 -8.50 -5.78 11.06
CA ARG A 142 -7.83 -4.86 11.99
C ARG A 142 -8.81 -3.78 12.44
N THR A 143 -8.79 -3.48 13.74
CA THR A 143 -9.46 -2.32 14.34
C THR A 143 -8.80 -1.02 13.85
N LYS A 144 -9.53 0.09 14.00
CA LYS A 144 -8.99 1.42 13.68
C LYS A 144 -7.78 1.74 14.55
N GLU A 145 -7.81 1.34 15.82
CA GLU A 145 -6.76 1.54 16.80
C GLU A 145 -5.48 0.81 16.39
N GLU A 146 -5.57 -0.47 16.02
CA GLU A 146 -4.43 -1.25 15.51
C GLU A 146 -3.83 -0.62 14.25
N MET A 147 -4.67 -0.23 13.29
CA MET A 147 -4.19 0.43 12.07
C MET A 147 -3.52 1.77 12.38
N LYS A 148 -4.06 2.56 13.29
CA LYS A 148 -3.50 3.86 13.66
C LYS A 148 -2.15 3.69 14.39
N MET A 149 -2.01 2.67 15.24
CA MET A 149 -0.74 2.33 15.86
C MET A 149 0.31 1.94 14.82
N GLU A 150 -0.02 1.01 13.90
CA GLU A 150 0.90 0.60 12.83
C GLU A 150 1.31 1.79 11.94
N ALA A 151 0.35 2.65 11.57
CA ALA A 151 0.66 3.83 10.78
C ALA A 151 1.64 4.77 11.52
N GLU A 152 1.47 4.97 12.83
CA GLU A 152 2.37 5.83 13.61
C GLU A 152 3.78 5.24 13.75
N GLU A 153 3.90 3.93 13.98
CA GLU A 153 5.19 3.23 14.00
C GLU A 153 5.91 3.37 12.65
N LEU A 154 5.18 3.16 11.55
CA LEU A 154 5.70 3.33 10.20
C LEU A 154 6.10 4.79 9.94
N ARG A 155 5.33 5.77 10.38
CA ARG A 155 5.69 7.20 10.25
C ARG A 155 7.00 7.51 10.96
N GLN A 156 7.21 6.98 12.16
CA GLN A 156 8.44 7.18 12.93
C GLN A 156 9.62 6.50 12.24
N PHE A 157 9.43 5.26 11.76
CA PHE A 157 10.45 4.51 11.05
C PHE A 157 10.85 5.16 9.72
N PHE A 158 9.88 5.59 8.91
CA PHE A 158 10.17 6.26 7.64
C PHE A 158 10.76 7.66 7.84
N LYS A 159 10.57 8.32 8.99
CA LYS A 159 11.29 9.56 9.31
C LYS A 159 12.78 9.33 9.58
N SER A 160 13.18 8.14 10.07
CA SER A 160 14.60 7.85 10.37
C SER A 160 15.36 7.23 9.19
N LEU A 161 14.64 6.68 8.21
CA LEU A 161 15.21 6.04 7.02
C LEU A 161 15.55 7.01 5.87
N ILE A 162 15.07 8.26 5.95
CA ILE A 162 15.05 9.23 4.83
C ILE A 162 15.68 10.55 5.22
#